data_AF-A0A7C7ZVC6-F1
#
_entry.id   AF-A0A7C7ZVC6-F1
#
_cell.length_a   1.000
_cell.length_b   1.000
_cell.length_c   1.000
_cell.angle_alpha   90.00
_cell.angle_beta   90.00
_cell.angle_gamma   90.00
#
_symmetry.space_group_name_H-M   'P 1'
#
loop_
_entity.id
_entity.type
_entity.pdbx_description
1 polymer ?
#
loop_
_entity_poly.entity_id
_entity_poly.type
_entity_poly.pdbx_seq_one_letter_code
_entity_poly.pdbx_strand_id
1 'polypeptide(L)'
;YCWIALTLFQLFLLFIAPVVIMPIFNKFVPLEEGELKTAIREYAEEQGFKMKGIFSMDGSKRSTKSNAFFTGFGRFRRIVLFDTLIEKHSVDELVSILAHEIGHYRKKHIFKSVLISILTTGLMFFILSLFINNKDLFAAFQMQETSIYASLFFFGFLYAPIETVVGILGNILSRRHEYEADAYAIKTTHKPQAMITALKKLSVDNLSNLTPHPLKVFLGYSHPPVLERIRAIDHI
;
A
#
# COMPACT_ATOMS: atom_id res chain seq x y z
N TYR A 1 -5.32 27.88 2.55
CA TYR A 1 -4.34 27.75 1.45
C TYR A 1 -3.37 26.59 1.68
N CYS A 2 -2.79 26.39 2.88
CA CYS A 2 -1.87 25.27 3.16
C CYS A 2 -2.43 23.88 2.81
N TRP A 3 -3.67 23.58 3.22
CA TRP A 3 -4.31 22.30 2.92
C TRP A 3 -4.45 22.04 1.40
N ILE A 4 -4.86 23.06 0.64
CA ILE A 4 -4.95 22.98 -0.82
C ILE A 4 -3.57 22.74 -1.43
N ALA A 5 -2.55 23.49 -0.97
CA ALA A 5 -1.18 23.31 -1.46
C ALA A 5 -0.64 21.90 -1.19
N LEU A 6 -0.85 21.37 0.03
CA LEU A 6 -0.45 20.01 0.38
C LEU A 6 -1.22 18.96 -0.45
N THR A 7 -2.51 19.17 -0.65
CA THR A 7 -3.35 18.27 -1.46
C THR A 7 -2.87 18.24 -2.91
N LEU A 8 -2.62 19.40 -3.52
CA LEU A 8 -2.09 19.48 -4.88
C LEU A 8 -0.71 18.84 -4.98
N PHE A 9 0.16 19.07 -3.99
CA PHE A 9 1.48 18.45 -3.92
C PHE A 9 1.40 16.92 -3.79
N GLN A 10 0.51 16.41 -2.93
CA GLN A 10 0.28 14.98 -2.76
C GLN A 10 -0.23 14.33 -4.05
N LEU A 11 -1.22 14.94 -4.71
CA LEU A 11 -1.73 14.46 -5.99
C LEU A 11 -0.63 14.49 -7.05
N PHE A 12 0.15 15.58 -7.12
CA PHE A 12 1.30 15.68 -8.02
C PHE A 12 2.30 14.53 -7.79
N LEU A 13 2.70 14.29 -6.53
CA LEU A 13 3.62 13.19 -6.19
C LEU A 13 3.04 11.82 -6.52
N LEU A 14 1.74 11.61 -6.32
CA LEU A 14 1.06 10.36 -6.66
C LEU A 14 1.24 10.02 -8.16
N PHE A 15 1.24 11.02 -9.04
CA PHE A 15 1.50 10.84 -10.48
C PHE A 15 2.98 10.77 -10.84
N ILE A 16 3.81 11.63 -10.24
CA ILE A 16 5.23 11.80 -10.62
C ILE A 16 6.14 10.76 -9.99
N ALA A 17 5.90 10.35 -8.74
CA ALA A 17 6.78 9.44 -8.04
C ALA A 17 6.96 8.09 -8.78
N PRO A 18 5.89 7.45 -9.28
CA PRO A 18 5.99 6.31 -10.19
C PRO A 18 6.89 6.45 -11.41
N VAL A 19 6.83 7.59 -12.06
CA VAL A 19 7.38 7.77 -13.42
C VAL A 19 8.79 8.34 -13.39
N VAL A 20 9.09 9.18 -12.40
CA VAL A 20 10.36 9.90 -12.30
C VAL A 20 11.18 9.42 -11.11
N ILE A 21 10.58 9.31 -9.92
CA ILE A 21 11.32 9.01 -8.70
C ILE A 21 11.71 7.52 -8.66
N MET A 22 10.77 6.61 -8.89
CA MET A 22 11.06 5.16 -8.82
C MET A 22 12.15 4.69 -9.78
N PRO A 23 12.20 5.13 -11.06
CA PRO A 23 13.28 4.74 -11.99
C PRO A 23 14.67 5.25 -11.62
N ILE A 24 14.78 6.32 -10.81
CA ILE A 24 16.08 6.79 -10.30
C ILE A 24 16.68 5.74 -9.34
N PHE A 25 15.84 5.04 -8.58
CA PHE A 25 16.28 4.08 -7.57
C PHE A 25 16.27 2.63 -8.05
N ASN A 26 15.50 2.31 -9.10
CA ASN A 26 15.26 0.95 -9.53
C ASN A 26 15.33 0.82 -11.06
N LYS A 27 16.00 -0.23 -11.53
CA LYS A 27 16.07 -0.55 -12.96
C LYS A 27 14.89 -1.45 -13.32
N PHE A 28 14.03 -0.98 -14.21
CA PHE A 28 12.91 -1.74 -14.75
C PHE A 28 13.32 -2.35 -16.08
N VAL A 29 13.35 -3.68 -16.15
CA VAL A 29 13.66 -4.43 -17.38
C VAL A 29 12.37 -5.06 -17.89
N PRO A 30 12.03 -5.00 -19.18
CA PRO A 30 10.87 -5.71 -19.71
C PRO A 30 10.96 -7.21 -19.37
N LEU A 31 9.86 -7.80 -18.92
CA LEU A 31 9.83 -9.24 -18.65
C LEU A 31 10.07 -10.00 -19.96
N GLU A 32 10.91 -11.04 -19.90
CA GLU A 32 11.24 -11.91 -21.03
C GLU A 32 9.98 -12.60 -21.58
N GLU A 33 9.98 -12.90 -22.88
CA GLU A 33 8.90 -13.69 -23.47
C GLU A 33 8.91 -15.10 -22.88
N GLY A 34 7.72 -15.61 -22.55
CA GLY A 34 7.59 -16.92 -21.92
C GLY A 34 6.20 -17.13 -21.32
N GLU A 35 6.00 -18.32 -20.75
CA GLU A 35 4.72 -18.76 -20.18
C GLU A 35 4.16 -17.75 -19.16
N LEU A 36 4.99 -17.25 -18.25
CA LEU A 36 4.60 -16.27 -17.24
C LEU A 36 4.04 -14.99 -17.85
N LYS A 37 4.74 -14.43 -18.84
CA LYS A 37 4.35 -13.17 -19.49
C LYS A 37 3.03 -13.33 -20.24
N THR A 38 2.86 -14.45 -20.93
CA THR A 38 1.63 -14.81 -21.63
C THR A 38 0.47 -14.96 -20.65
N ALA A 39 0.63 -15.76 -19.60
CA ALA A 39 -0.42 -16.00 -18.59
C ALA A 39 -0.87 -14.71 -17.88
N ILE A 40 0.09 -13.83 -17.52
CA ILE A 40 -0.23 -12.52 -16.94
C ILE A 40 -1.01 -11.66 -17.93
N ARG A 41 -0.61 -11.66 -19.20
CA ARG A 41 -1.25 -10.86 -20.24
C ARG A 41 -2.67 -11.33 -20.50
N GLU A 42 -2.87 -12.64 -20.66
CA GLU A 42 -4.19 -13.25 -20.86
C GLU A 42 -5.11 -12.93 -19.69
N TYR A 43 -4.67 -13.18 -18.45
CA TYR A 43 -5.45 -12.88 -17.26
C TYR A 43 -5.82 -11.38 -17.18
N ALA A 44 -4.86 -10.48 -17.44
CA ALA A 44 -5.13 -9.06 -17.42
C ALA A 44 -6.10 -8.62 -18.53
N GLU A 45 -6.00 -9.20 -19.73
CA GLU A 45 -6.91 -8.94 -20.85
C GLU A 45 -8.33 -9.45 -20.54
N GLU A 46 -8.48 -10.66 -20.01
CA GLU A 46 -9.77 -11.23 -19.54
C GLU A 46 -10.42 -10.34 -18.48
N GLN A 47 -9.62 -9.86 -17.53
CA GLN A 47 -10.11 -8.96 -16.50
C GLN A 47 -10.29 -7.53 -17.01
N GLY A 48 -10.01 -7.20 -18.28
CA GLY A 48 -10.11 -5.85 -18.84
C GLY A 48 -9.15 -4.83 -18.18
N PHE A 49 -8.01 -5.30 -17.68
CA PHE A 49 -6.98 -4.51 -17.02
C PHE A 49 -5.96 -3.98 -18.05
N LYS A 50 -6.11 -2.72 -18.43
CA LYS A 50 -5.17 -2.06 -19.37
C LYS A 50 -3.84 -1.74 -18.69
N MET A 51 -2.75 -2.16 -19.33
CA MET A 51 -1.36 -1.90 -18.95
C MET A 51 -0.48 -1.61 -20.18
N LYS A 52 0.64 -0.91 -19.95
CA LYS A 52 1.69 -0.63 -20.92
C LYS A 52 2.65 -1.81 -21.07
N GLY A 53 2.86 -2.60 -20.02
CA GLY A 53 3.75 -3.75 -20.06
C GLY A 53 4.05 -4.33 -18.68
N ILE A 54 4.75 -5.45 -18.70
CA ILE A 54 5.19 -6.21 -17.54
C ILE A 54 6.71 -6.11 -17.47
N PHE A 55 7.22 -5.78 -16.29
CA PHE A 55 8.63 -5.51 -16.04
C PHE A 55 9.12 -6.33 -14.86
N SER A 56 10.36 -6.80 -14.93
CA SER A 56 11.11 -7.27 -13.79
C SER A 56 11.92 -6.13 -13.17
N MET A 57 12.19 -6.25 -11.88
CA MET A 57 13.04 -5.34 -11.11
C MET A 57 14.00 -6.15 -10.25
N ASP A 58 15.28 -5.74 -10.23
CA ASP A 58 16.34 -6.37 -9.41
C ASP A 58 16.12 -6.05 -7.91
N GLY A 59 15.15 -6.71 -7.28
CA GLY A 59 14.88 -6.60 -5.85
C GLY A 59 16.00 -7.22 -5.02
N SER A 60 16.59 -8.30 -5.52
CA SER A 60 17.70 -9.05 -4.92
C SER A 60 18.90 -8.18 -4.54
N LYS A 61 19.18 -7.11 -5.29
CA LYS A 61 20.28 -6.17 -5.01
C LYS A 61 20.14 -5.45 -3.67
N ARG A 62 18.92 -5.34 -3.14
CA ARG A 62 18.62 -4.63 -1.89
C ARG A 62 18.17 -5.56 -0.77
N SER A 63 17.50 -6.67 -1.10
CA SER A 63 16.97 -7.61 -0.11
C SER A 63 16.55 -8.93 -0.76
N THR A 64 16.47 -9.99 0.04
CA THR A 64 15.91 -11.30 -0.36
C THR A 64 14.37 -11.32 -0.37
N LYS A 65 13.73 -10.20 0.01
CA LYS A 65 12.27 -10.08 0.07
C LYS A 65 11.64 -10.16 -1.33
N SER A 66 10.49 -10.83 -1.40
CA SER A 66 9.71 -11.02 -2.63
C SER A 66 8.52 -10.07 -2.64
N ASN A 67 8.28 -9.38 -3.76
CA ASN A 67 7.17 -8.44 -3.90
C ASN A 67 6.73 -8.27 -5.37
N ALA A 68 5.48 -7.82 -5.56
CA ALA A 68 4.92 -7.39 -6.83
C ALA A 68 4.09 -6.14 -6.60
N PHE A 69 4.06 -5.23 -7.57
CA PHE A 69 3.15 -4.09 -7.53
C PHE A 69 2.86 -3.56 -8.93
N PHE A 70 1.79 -2.79 -9.07
CA PHE A 70 1.56 -2.00 -10.26
C PHE A 70 1.88 -0.53 -10.01
N THR A 71 2.31 0.16 -11.07
CA THR A 71 2.61 1.58 -10.99
C THR A 71 2.16 2.34 -12.24
N GLY A 72 1.88 3.64 -12.11
CA GLY A 72 1.34 4.48 -13.18
C GLY A 72 -0.19 4.44 -13.30
N PHE A 73 -0.73 5.13 -14.30
CA PHE A 73 -2.17 5.43 -14.39
C PHE A 73 -2.78 5.01 -15.73
N GLY A 74 -4.01 4.47 -15.65
CA GLY A 74 -4.79 4.08 -16.81
C GLY A 74 -4.03 3.12 -17.72
N ARG A 75 -3.92 3.46 -19.02
CA ARG A 75 -3.20 2.67 -20.02
C ARG A 75 -1.68 2.64 -19.83
N PHE A 76 -1.12 3.58 -19.06
CA PHE A 76 0.33 3.69 -18.85
C PHE A 76 0.82 2.87 -17.66
N ARG A 77 -0.06 2.06 -17.04
CA ARG A 77 0.29 1.18 -15.93
C ARG A 77 1.38 0.18 -16.30
N ARG A 78 2.28 -0.08 -15.38
CA ARG A 78 3.32 -1.10 -15.48
C ARG A 78 3.11 -2.08 -14.36
N ILE A 79 3.12 -3.38 -14.67
CA ILE A 79 3.24 -4.43 -13.66
C ILE A 79 4.72 -4.62 -13.40
N VAL A 80 5.13 -4.61 -12.14
CA VAL A 80 6.51 -4.80 -11.71
C VAL A 80 6.57 -6.01 -10.81
N LEU A 81 7.38 -6.99 -11.19
CA LEU A 81 7.65 -8.21 -10.43
C LEU A 81 9.10 -8.19 -9.97
N PHE A 82 9.36 -8.56 -8.72
CA PHE A 82 10.74 -8.74 -8.26
C PHE A 82 11.31 -10.03 -8.85
N ASP A 83 12.59 -10.01 -9.20
CA ASP A 83 13.37 -11.18 -9.57
C ASP A 83 13.22 -12.33 -8.54
N THR A 84 13.37 -12.01 -7.26
CA THR A 84 13.20 -12.95 -6.14
C THR A 84 11.81 -13.58 -6.08
N LEU A 85 10.77 -12.86 -6.53
CA LEU A 85 9.42 -13.38 -6.58
C LEU A 85 9.26 -14.37 -7.74
N ILE A 86 9.76 -14.01 -8.93
CA ILE A 86 9.68 -14.82 -10.14
C ILE A 86 10.39 -16.16 -9.95
N GLU A 87 11.58 -16.15 -9.33
CA GLU A 87 12.39 -17.36 -9.12
C GLU A 87 11.75 -18.38 -8.16
N LYS A 88 10.91 -17.93 -7.22
CA LYS A 88 10.39 -18.75 -6.12
C LYS A 88 8.95 -19.21 -6.29
N HIS A 89 8.23 -18.61 -7.24
CA HIS A 89 6.80 -18.82 -7.42
C HIS A 89 6.50 -19.45 -8.77
N SER A 90 5.50 -20.33 -8.80
CA SER A 90 4.99 -20.87 -10.06
C SER A 90 4.19 -19.80 -10.82
N VAL A 91 3.94 -20.03 -12.12
CA VAL A 91 3.12 -19.13 -12.94
C VAL A 91 1.75 -18.91 -12.31
N ASP A 92 1.10 -19.97 -11.82
CA ASP A 92 -0.21 -19.89 -11.17
C ASP A 92 -0.20 -19.09 -9.87
N GLU A 93 0.86 -19.22 -9.07
CA GLU A 93 1.06 -18.43 -7.86
C GLU A 93 1.25 -16.94 -8.20
N LEU A 94 2.07 -16.64 -9.20
CA LEU A 94 2.33 -15.27 -9.66
C LEU A 94 1.08 -14.61 -10.25
N VAL A 95 0.30 -15.34 -11.05
CA VAL A 95 -0.99 -14.87 -11.57
C VAL A 95 -1.97 -14.62 -10.43
N SER A 96 -1.97 -15.45 -9.37
CA SER A 96 -2.83 -15.24 -8.19
C SER A 96 -2.43 -14.01 -7.38
N ILE A 97 -1.12 -13.75 -7.20
CA ILE A 97 -0.61 -12.52 -6.59
C ILE A 97 -1.04 -11.31 -7.42
N LEU A 98 -0.91 -11.38 -8.75
CA LEU A 98 -1.33 -10.29 -9.62
C LEU A 98 -2.86 -10.08 -9.58
N ALA A 99 -3.62 -11.15 -9.49
CA ALA A 99 -5.08 -11.09 -9.35
C ALA A 99 -5.49 -10.33 -8.09
N HIS A 100 -4.77 -10.54 -6.98
CA HIS A 100 -4.94 -9.77 -5.75
C HIS A 100 -4.65 -8.27 -5.97
N GLU A 101 -3.53 -7.93 -6.61
CA GLU A 101 -3.18 -6.55 -6.95
C GLU A 101 -4.24 -5.87 -7.87
N ILE A 102 -4.74 -6.59 -8.86
CA ILE A 102 -5.83 -6.13 -9.73
C ILE A 102 -7.13 -5.96 -8.92
N GLY A 103 -7.35 -6.80 -7.90
CA GLY A 103 -8.44 -6.66 -6.93
C GLY A 103 -8.42 -5.30 -6.22
N HIS A 104 -7.25 -4.84 -5.76
CA HIS A 104 -7.11 -3.50 -5.17
C HIS A 104 -7.51 -2.38 -6.13
N TYR A 105 -7.13 -2.53 -7.40
CA TYR A 105 -7.53 -1.59 -8.44
C TYR A 105 -9.03 -1.61 -8.69
N ARG A 106 -9.63 -2.79 -8.87
CA ARG A 106 -11.05 -2.99 -9.18
C ARG A 106 -11.96 -2.45 -8.08
N LYS A 107 -11.56 -2.62 -6.82
CA LYS A 107 -12.27 -2.12 -5.64
C LYS A 107 -11.95 -0.66 -5.29
N LYS A 108 -11.12 0.01 -6.11
CA LYS A 108 -10.72 1.43 -5.98
C LYS A 108 -10.07 1.73 -4.63
N HIS A 109 -9.29 0.80 -4.07
CA HIS A 109 -8.67 0.96 -2.75
C HIS A 109 -7.75 2.19 -2.69
N ILE A 110 -6.91 2.41 -3.70
CA ILE A 110 -6.04 3.60 -3.78
C ILE A 110 -6.85 4.90 -3.79
N PHE A 111 -7.93 4.97 -4.57
CA PHE A 111 -8.78 6.16 -4.62
C PHE A 111 -9.44 6.45 -3.27
N LYS A 112 -9.97 5.42 -2.59
CA LYS A 112 -10.52 5.54 -1.24
C LYS A 112 -9.45 6.06 -0.26
N SER A 113 -8.25 5.49 -0.30
CA SER A 113 -7.13 5.92 0.56
C SER A 113 -6.70 7.36 0.30
N VAL A 114 -6.66 7.79 -0.97
CA VAL A 114 -6.37 9.20 -1.33
C VAL A 114 -7.45 10.13 -0.81
N LEU A 115 -8.73 9.79 -0.99
CA LEU A 115 -9.84 10.61 -0.47
C LEU A 115 -9.78 10.74 1.06
N ILE A 116 -9.57 9.62 1.76
CA ILE A 116 -9.42 9.60 3.22
C ILE A 116 -8.22 10.47 3.62
N SER A 117 -7.09 10.36 2.92
CA SER A 117 -5.90 11.17 3.20
C SER A 117 -6.12 12.67 3.02
N ILE A 118 -6.88 13.09 1.99
CA ILE A 118 -7.24 14.49 1.78
C ILE A 118 -8.13 15.00 2.92
N LEU A 119 -9.10 14.19 3.36
CA LEU A 119 -9.99 14.53 4.46
C LEU A 119 -9.25 14.61 5.81
N THR A 120 -8.38 13.64 6.11
CA THR A 120 -7.62 13.62 7.37
C THR A 120 -6.59 14.73 7.43
N THR A 121 -5.91 15.06 6.32
CA THR A 121 -5.01 16.23 6.28
C THR A 121 -5.77 17.54 6.38
N GLY A 122 -6.99 17.62 5.84
CA GLY A 122 -7.88 18.78 6.03
C GLY A 122 -8.25 18.98 7.49
N LEU A 123 -8.65 17.90 8.17
CA LEU A 123 -8.92 17.91 9.61
C LEU A 123 -7.67 18.29 10.41
N MET A 124 -6.51 17.74 10.07
CA MET A 124 -5.23 18.08 10.71
C MET A 124 -4.93 19.57 10.59
N PHE A 125 -5.06 20.17 9.39
CA PHE A 125 -4.85 21.61 9.21
C PHE A 125 -5.89 22.46 9.92
N PHE A 126 -7.14 22.01 9.98
CA PHE A 126 -8.17 22.66 10.76
C PHE A 126 -7.80 22.69 12.25
N ILE A 127 -7.41 21.54 12.82
CA ILE A 127 -6.95 21.48 14.21
C ILE A 127 -5.72 22.37 14.39
N LEU A 128 -4.70 22.27 13.52
CA LEU A 128 -3.52 23.15 13.59
C LEU A 128 -3.89 24.63 13.63
N SER A 129 -4.90 25.06 12.85
CA SER A 129 -5.34 26.46 12.83
C SER A 129 -5.87 26.95 14.19
N LEU A 130 -6.41 26.05 15.02
CA LEU A 130 -6.87 26.36 16.38
C LEU A 130 -5.70 26.49 17.37
N PHE A 131 -4.58 25.80 17.11
CA PHE A 131 -3.43 25.73 18.02
C PHE A 131 -2.30 26.70 17.67
N ILE A 132 -2.13 27.06 16.39
CA ILE A 132 -0.90 27.69 15.89
C ILE A 132 -0.54 29.03 16.56
N ASN A 133 -1.53 29.76 17.09
CA ASN A 133 -1.34 31.06 17.76
C ASN A 133 -1.82 31.05 19.22
N ASN A 134 -1.94 29.86 19.85
CA ASN A 134 -2.46 29.75 21.21
C ASN A 134 -1.41 30.18 22.24
N LYS A 135 -1.54 31.38 22.81
CA LYS A 135 -0.58 31.95 23.78
C LYS A 135 -0.46 31.15 25.07
N ASP A 136 -1.55 30.53 25.53
CA ASP A 136 -1.55 29.74 26.77
C ASP A 136 -0.70 28.48 26.63
N LEU A 137 -0.69 27.88 25.44
CA LEU A 137 0.20 26.76 25.13
C LEU A 137 1.67 27.18 25.27
N PHE A 138 2.05 28.35 24.75
CA PHE A 138 3.42 28.86 24.89
C PHE A 138 3.77 29.17 26.34
N ALA A 139 2.85 29.76 27.09
CA ALA A 139 3.03 30.04 28.51
C ALA A 139 3.26 28.76 29.33
N ALA A 140 2.57 27.67 28.99
CA ALA A 140 2.77 26.35 29.63
C ALA A 140 4.20 25.79 29.44
N PHE A 141 4.86 26.16 28.34
CA PHE A 141 6.26 25.83 28.06
C PHE A 141 7.24 26.96 28.44
N GLN A 142 6.79 27.95 29.23
CA GLN A 142 7.59 29.09 29.69
C GLN A 142 8.21 29.93 28.56
N MET A 143 7.56 29.94 27.38
CA MET A 143 7.98 30.76 26.25
C MET A 143 7.32 32.13 26.32
N GLN A 144 8.13 33.19 26.26
CA GLN A 144 7.66 34.57 26.31
C GLN A 144 7.07 35.03 24.97
N GLU A 145 7.56 34.49 23.87
CA GLU A 145 7.16 34.86 22.51
C GLU A 145 6.56 33.67 21.76
N THR A 146 5.53 33.94 20.97
CA THR A 146 4.94 32.94 20.08
C THR A 146 5.85 32.71 18.87
N SER A 147 6.13 31.46 18.54
CA SER A 147 6.95 31.07 17.38
C SER A 147 6.24 30.00 16.56
N ILE A 148 6.09 30.25 15.25
CA ILE A 148 5.47 29.28 14.33
C ILE A 148 6.18 27.92 14.38
N TYR A 149 7.51 27.92 14.50
CA TYR A 149 8.29 26.69 14.57
C TYR A 149 7.99 25.89 15.85
N ALA A 150 7.87 26.57 16.99
CA ALA A 150 7.48 25.93 18.24
C ALA A 150 6.03 25.44 18.22
N SER A 151 5.10 26.19 17.61
CA SER A 151 3.72 25.72 17.39
C SER A 151 3.68 24.41 16.60
N LEU A 152 4.47 24.30 15.53
CA LEU A 152 4.53 23.07 14.72
C LEU A 152 5.12 21.90 15.53
N PHE A 153 6.13 22.15 16.36
CA PHE A 153 6.72 21.14 17.23
C PHE A 153 5.71 20.65 18.30
N PHE A 154 5.07 21.56 19.03
CA PHE A 154 4.06 21.22 20.02
C PHE A 154 2.86 20.52 19.39
N PHE A 155 2.43 20.99 18.22
CA PHE A 155 1.36 20.34 17.48
C PHE A 155 1.71 18.89 17.15
N GLY A 156 2.93 18.59 16.71
CA GLY A 156 3.37 17.20 16.47
C GLY A 156 3.20 16.30 17.70
N PHE A 157 3.57 16.78 18.88
CA PHE A 157 3.42 16.02 20.12
C PHE A 157 1.95 15.86 20.54
N LEU A 158 1.17 16.94 20.51
CA LEU A 158 -0.23 16.94 20.94
C LEU A 158 -1.17 16.25 19.96
N TYR A 159 -0.81 16.21 18.67
CA TYR A 159 -1.56 15.54 17.63
C TYR A 159 -1.32 14.02 17.62
N ALA A 160 -0.22 13.53 18.20
CA ALA A 160 0.15 12.11 18.18
C ALA A 160 -0.96 11.13 18.67
N PRO A 161 -1.75 11.43 19.72
CA PRO A 161 -2.88 10.55 20.10
C PRO A 161 -3.98 10.50 19.03
N ILE A 162 -4.29 11.63 18.40
CA ILE A 162 -5.27 11.72 17.30
C ILE A 162 -4.75 10.93 16.10
N GLU A 163 -3.47 11.12 15.74
CA GLU A 163 -2.81 10.38 14.68
C GLU A 163 -2.85 8.87 14.94
N THR A 164 -2.62 8.44 16.19
CA THR A 164 -2.67 7.04 16.59
C THR A 164 -4.06 6.45 16.34
N VAL A 165 -5.13 7.15 16.75
CA VAL A 165 -6.52 6.70 16.52
C VAL A 165 -6.84 6.63 15.03
N VAL A 166 -6.46 7.67 14.27
CA VAL A 166 -6.63 7.70 12.81
C VAL A 166 -5.87 6.54 12.15
N GLY A 167 -4.66 6.25 12.61
CA GLY A 167 -3.83 5.14 12.15
C GLY A 167 -4.47 3.77 12.40
N ILE A 168 -5.05 3.56 13.59
CA ILE A 168 -5.79 2.32 13.91
C ILE A 168 -6.98 2.14 12.96
N LEU A 169 -7.77 3.19 12.74
CA LEU A 169 -8.91 3.15 11.81
C LEU A 169 -8.45 2.88 10.36
N GLY A 170 -7.35 3.51 9.95
CA GLY A 170 -6.72 3.26 8.66
C GLY A 170 -6.25 1.82 8.51
N ASN A 171 -5.64 1.25 9.55
CA ASN A 171 -5.19 -0.14 9.57
C ASN A 171 -6.37 -1.13 9.50
N ILE A 172 -7.48 -0.88 10.20
CA ILE A 172 -8.70 -1.69 10.09
C ILE A 172 -9.21 -1.70 8.65
N LEU A 173 -9.30 -0.52 8.02
CA LEU A 173 -9.75 -0.41 6.63
C LEU A 173 -8.77 -1.11 5.66
N SER A 174 -7.47 -0.96 5.87
CA SER A 174 -6.43 -1.64 5.10
C SER A 174 -6.60 -3.16 5.15
N ARG A 175 -6.79 -3.72 6.35
CA ARG A 175 -7.04 -5.17 6.52
C ARG A 175 -8.30 -5.64 5.80
N ARG A 176 -9.35 -4.83 5.80
CA ARG A 176 -10.57 -5.14 5.03
C ARG A 176 -10.31 -5.13 3.52
N HIS A 177 -9.52 -4.18 3.03
CA HIS A 177 -9.12 -4.11 1.62
C HIS A 177 -8.35 -5.36 1.18
N GLU A 178 -7.48 -5.92 2.04
CA GLU A 178 -6.79 -7.18 1.77
C GLU A 178 -7.77 -8.35 1.56
N TYR A 179 -8.76 -8.50 2.44
CA TYR A 179 -9.79 -9.54 2.28
C TYR A 179 -10.63 -9.34 1.00
N GLU A 180 -10.98 -8.09 0.66
CA GLU A 180 -11.70 -7.77 -0.59
C GLU A 180 -10.86 -8.11 -1.83
N ALA A 181 -9.54 -7.94 -1.77
CA ALA A 181 -8.60 -8.26 -2.84
C ALA A 181 -8.35 -9.76 -2.97
N ASP A 182 -8.19 -10.48 -1.84
CA ASP A 182 -8.10 -11.95 -1.81
C ASP A 182 -9.35 -12.58 -2.42
N ALA A 183 -10.54 -12.16 -1.99
CA ALA A 183 -11.79 -12.67 -2.52
C ALA A 183 -11.95 -12.38 -4.02
N TYR A 184 -11.47 -11.22 -4.49
CA TYR A 184 -11.43 -10.92 -5.93
C TYR A 184 -10.50 -11.89 -6.68
N ALA A 185 -9.30 -12.13 -6.14
CA ALA A 185 -8.33 -13.03 -6.74
C ALA A 185 -8.93 -14.43 -6.90
N ILE A 186 -9.46 -15.01 -5.83
CA ILE A 186 -10.05 -16.36 -5.86
C ILE A 186 -11.23 -16.45 -6.82
N LYS A 187 -12.12 -15.45 -6.79
CA LYS A 187 -13.30 -15.43 -7.65
C LYS A 187 -12.96 -15.36 -9.14
N THR A 188 -11.83 -14.77 -9.51
CA THR A 188 -11.47 -14.53 -10.91
C THR A 188 -10.45 -15.52 -11.46
N THR A 189 -9.57 -16.07 -10.62
CA THR A 189 -8.60 -17.09 -11.05
C THR A 189 -9.12 -18.50 -10.87
N HIS A 190 -10.09 -18.72 -9.97
CA HIS A 190 -10.57 -20.04 -9.57
C HIS A 190 -9.46 -20.96 -9.03
N LYS A 191 -8.38 -20.37 -8.48
CA LYS A 191 -7.19 -21.09 -7.98
C LYS A 191 -6.88 -20.76 -6.51
N PRO A 192 -7.73 -21.17 -5.54
CA PRO A 192 -7.49 -20.92 -4.11
C PRO A 192 -6.18 -21.52 -3.61
N GLN A 193 -5.82 -22.73 -4.06
CA GLN A 193 -4.59 -23.39 -3.63
C GLN A 193 -3.32 -22.68 -4.12
N ALA A 194 -3.34 -22.07 -5.30
CA ALA A 194 -2.22 -21.27 -5.79
C ALA A 194 -2.02 -20.02 -4.93
N MET A 195 -3.11 -19.32 -4.58
CA MET A 195 -3.05 -18.16 -3.69
C MET A 195 -2.57 -18.52 -2.28
N ILE A 196 -3.09 -19.61 -1.70
CA ILE A 196 -2.64 -20.09 -0.37
C ILE A 196 -1.16 -20.44 -0.39
N THR A 197 -0.68 -21.12 -1.44
CA THR A 197 0.73 -21.49 -1.57
C THR A 197 1.62 -20.27 -1.72
N ALA A 198 1.19 -19.29 -2.54
CA ALA A 198 1.86 -18.00 -2.67
C ALA A 198 1.97 -17.27 -1.32
N LEU A 199 0.88 -17.17 -0.56
CA LEU A 199 0.89 -16.54 0.77
C LEU A 199 1.82 -17.23 1.76
N LYS A 200 1.90 -18.56 1.74
CA LYS A 200 2.83 -19.34 2.56
C LYS A 200 4.28 -19.04 2.18
N LYS A 201 4.62 -19.08 0.88
CA LYS A 201 5.97 -18.78 0.38
C LYS A 201 6.39 -17.35 0.70
N LEU A 202 5.53 -16.37 0.45
CA LEU A 202 5.77 -14.96 0.81
C LEU A 202 6.00 -14.78 2.32
N SER A 203 5.31 -15.55 3.16
CA SER A 203 5.50 -15.50 4.61
C SER A 203 6.84 -16.09 5.06
N VAL A 204 7.30 -17.15 4.40
CA VAL A 204 8.63 -17.73 4.62
C VAL A 204 9.71 -16.74 4.17
N ASP A 205 9.59 -16.21 2.95
CA ASP A 205 10.55 -15.27 2.37
C ASP A 205 10.71 -13.98 3.19
N ASN A 206 9.62 -13.48 3.75
CA ASN A 206 9.61 -12.25 4.54
C ASN A 206 9.81 -12.48 6.05
N LEU A 207 9.98 -13.74 6.50
CA LEU A 207 10.05 -14.14 7.91
C LEU A 207 8.90 -13.56 8.74
N SER A 208 7.69 -13.65 8.19
CA SER A 208 6.49 -13.09 8.80
C SER A 208 6.15 -13.80 10.12
N ASN A 209 5.73 -13.03 11.12
CA ASN A 209 5.19 -13.60 12.36
C ASN A 209 3.84 -14.28 12.08
N LEU A 210 3.75 -15.59 12.29
CA LEU A 210 2.56 -16.40 12.03
C LEU A 210 1.51 -16.30 13.13
N THR A 211 1.91 -15.98 14.36
CA THR A 211 1.04 -15.93 15.54
C THR A 211 1.22 -14.61 16.32
N PRO A 212 1.03 -13.45 15.66
CA PRO A 212 1.14 -12.17 16.34
C PRO A 212 0.01 -12.00 17.37
N HIS A 213 0.31 -11.35 18.49
CA HIS A 213 -0.69 -11.06 19.50
C HIS A 213 -1.82 -10.17 18.93
N PRO A 214 -3.12 -10.45 19.19
CA PRO A 214 -4.24 -9.72 18.60
C PRO A 214 -4.19 -8.21 18.81
N LEU A 215 -3.74 -7.75 19.99
CA LEU A 215 -3.56 -6.32 20.27
C LEU A 215 -2.53 -5.67 19.33
N LYS A 216 -1.43 -6.36 19.01
CA LYS A 216 -0.41 -5.86 18.08
C LYS A 216 -0.97 -5.75 16.66
N VAL A 217 -1.78 -6.74 16.26
CA VAL A 217 -2.48 -6.72 14.97
C VAL A 217 -3.46 -5.54 14.90
N PHE A 218 -4.28 -5.39 15.94
CA PHE A 218 -5.27 -4.31 16.02
C PHE A 218 -4.62 -2.93 15.91
N LEU A 219 -3.56 -2.68 16.70
CA LEU A 219 -2.91 -1.39 16.78
C LEU A 219 -2.08 -1.05 15.54
N GLY A 220 -1.33 -2.01 14.99
CA GLY A 220 -0.23 -1.68 14.07
C GLY A 220 -0.24 -2.40 12.72
N TYR A 221 -1.01 -3.47 12.52
CA TYR A 221 -0.90 -4.25 11.29
C TYR A 221 -1.81 -3.69 10.20
N SER A 222 -1.23 -3.29 9.08
CA SER A 222 -1.97 -2.90 7.88
C SER A 222 -2.51 -4.08 7.09
N HIS A 223 -1.95 -5.28 7.30
CA HIS A 223 -2.36 -6.53 6.66
C HIS A 223 -2.83 -7.53 7.72
N PRO A 224 -3.87 -8.35 7.45
CA PRO A 224 -4.23 -9.43 8.36
C PRO A 224 -3.09 -10.46 8.45
N PRO A 225 -2.93 -11.14 9.59
CA PRO A 225 -2.04 -12.29 9.70
C PRO A 225 -2.32 -13.33 8.60
N VAL A 226 -1.27 -13.94 8.07
CA VAL A 226 -1.38 -14.89 6.94
C VAL A 226 -2.35 -16.04 7.24
N LEU A 227 -2.39 -16.53 8.48
CA LEU A 227 -3.30 -17.61 8.88
C LEU A 227 -4.77 -17.19 8.85
N GLU A 228 -5.08 -15.90 9.02
CA GLU A 228 -6.46 -15.39 8.89
C GLU A 228 -6.85 -15.27 7.41
N ARG A 229 -5.93 -14.82 6.56
CA ARG A 229 -6.13 -14.76 5.10
C ARG A 229 -6.36 -16.14 4.49
N ILE A 230 -5.52 -17.12 4.85
CA ILE A 230 -5.67 -18.51 4.38
C ILE A 230 -7.02 -19.08 4.79
N ARG A 231 -7.41 -18.93 6.07
CA ARG A 231 -8.73 -19.37 6.55
C ARG A 231 -9.87 -18.70 5.80
N ALA A 232 -9.76 -17.39 5.54
CA ALA A 232 -10.78 -16.69 4.75
C ALA A 232 -10.89 -17.23 3.32
N ILE A 233 -9.76 -17.56 2.68
CA ILE A 233 -9.72 -18.15 1.33
C ILE A 233 -10.33 -19.55 1.31
N ASP A 234 -10.08 -20.38 2.32
CA ASP A 234 -10.65 -21.74 2.42
C ASP A 234 -12.18 -21.75 2.55
N HIS A 235 -12.80 -20.60 2.88
CA HIS A 235 -14.25 -20.44 3.04
C HIS A 235 -14.95 -19.74 1.86
N ILE A 236 -14.23 -19.47 0.76
CA ILE A 236 -14.77 -18.84 -0.47
C ILE A 236 -15.07 -19.91 -1.52
#